data_AF-A0AAW2MKW1-F1
#
_entry.id   AF-A0AAW2MKW1-F1
#
_cell.length_a   1.000
_cell.length_b   1.000
_cell.length_c   1.000
_cell.angle_alpha   90.00
_cell.angle_beta   90.00
_cell.angle_gamma   90.00
#
_symmetry.space_group_name_H-M   'P 1'
#
loop_
_entity.id
_entity.type
_entity.pdbx_description
1 polymer ?
#
loop_
_entity_poly.entity_id
_entity_poly.type
_entity_poly.pdbx_seq_one_letter_code
_entity_poly.pdbx_strand_id
1 'polypeptide(L)'
;MKEPVYGTAVNCLATARQLGWRRNLNTAKMAVSLSKINPFRAELEWYKTYCDRSEAQLGYYDSFKRRGASKRDFKVNMNRLRLGCFWDDLIDKLEKNQLAHDFHKMSKTGMHREKGHYVEHGREKRFKIFDRWWGNRKVGDEESKPRSKYASLTQDSCFWAKVEEARDLIFNVTREPDPGRRLLLLDKIQRFEQYANVMIERKEVAVDVLAKNSSYNLFREEWRCLKSQLQLLPSQFPGFQDGMVQ
;
A
#
# COMPACT_ATOMS: atom_id res chain seq x y z
N MET A 1 37.85 -42.91 -29.92
CA MET A 1 36.57 -42.85 -29.17
C MET A 1 36.46 -41.49 -28.46
N LYS A 2 35.81 -40.49 -29.05
CA LYS A 2 35.53 -39.17 -28.45
C LYS A 2 34.14 -38.68 -28.87
N GLU A 3 33.05 -39.46 -28.66
CA GLU A 3 31.80 -39.13 -29.38
C GLU A 3 30.44 -39.10 -28.63
N PRO A 4 30.26 -39.50 -27.36
CA PRO A 4 29.02 -39.17 -26.65
C PRO A 4 29.07 -37.80 -25.98
N VAL A 5 30.19 -37.47 -25.32
CA VAL A 5 30.34 -36.23 -24.51
C VAL A 5 30.35 -34.96 -25.37
N TYR A 6 30.91 -35.03 -26.58
CA TYR A 6 30.97 -33.89 -27.50
C TYR A 6 29.58 -33.53 -28.07
N GLY A 7 28.79 -34.53 -28.47
CA GLY A 7 27.41 -34.33 -28.93
C GLY A 7 26.50 -33.75 -27.85
N THR A 8 26.66 -34.21 -26.60
CA THR A 8 25.95 -33.64 -25.45
C THR A 8 26.34 -32.18 -25.21
N ALA A 9 27.63 -31.84 -25.25
CA ALA A 9 28.10 -30.47 -25.03
C ALA A 9 27.59 -29.48 -26.10
N VAL A 10 27.58 -29.89 -27.37
CA VAL A 10 27.06 -29.07 -28.48
C VAL A 10 25.56 -28.82 -28.34
N ASN A 11 24.79 -29.86 -27.95
CA ASN A 11 23.35 -29.72 -27.69
C ASN A 11 23.08 -28.77 -26.51
N CYS A 12 23.85 -28.90 -25.41
CA CYS A 12 23.75 -27.99 -24.27
C CYS A 12 24.01 -26.53 -24.68
N LEU A 13 25.01 -26.26 -25.53
CA LEU A 13 25.30 -24.91 -26.04
C LEU A 13 24.18 -24.37 -26.93
N ALA A 14 23.61 -25.21 -27.81
CA ALA A 14 22.47 -24.83 -28.64
C ALA A 14 21.24 -24.49 -27.80
N THR A 15 20.93 -25.31 -26.78
CA THR A 15 19.85 -25.04 -25.83
C THR A 15 20.09 -23.74 -25.05
N ALA A 16 21.31 -23.50 -24.58
CA ALA A 16 21.65 -22.26 -23.87
C ALA A 16 21.48 -21.00 -24.75
N ARG A 17 21.88 -21.07 -26.03
CA ARG A 17 21.68 -19.98 -27.01
C ARG A 17 20.19 -19.72 -27.26
N GLN A 18 19.40 -20.78 -27.50
CA GLN A 18 17.95 -20.65 -27.69
C GLN A 18 17.25 -20.06 -26.45
N LEU A 19 17.65 -20.48 -25.25
CA LEU A 19 17.15 -19.92 -23.99
C LEU A 19 17.50 -18.43 -23.85
N GLY A 20 18.72 -18.04 -24.19
CA GLY A 20 19.14 -16.62 -24.22
C GLY A 20 18.30 -15.78 -25.18
N TRP A 21 18.08 -16.27 -26.40
CA TRP A 21 17.25 -15.58 -27.39
C TRP A 21 15.79 -15.43 -26.94
N ARG A 22 15.18 -16.51 -26.40
CA ARG A 22 13.81 -16.46 -25.85
C ARG A 22 13.69 -15.45 -24.72
N ARG A 23 14.69 -15.38 -23.83
CA ARG A 23 14.74 -14.38 -22.75
C ARG A 23 14.79 -12.96 -23.29
N ASN A 24 15.66 -12.68 -24.26
CA ASN A 24 15.77 -11.36 -24.87
C ASN A 24 14.48 -10.94 -25.58
N LEU A 25 13.85 -11.86 -26.31
CA LEU A 25 12.56 -11.61 -26.96
C LEU A 25 11.45 -11.31 -25.93
N ASN A 26 11.40 -12.07 -24.84
CA ASN A 26 10.46 -11.81 -23.75
C ASN A 26 10.70 -10.44 -23.11
N THR A 27 11.95 -10.08 -22.84
CA THR A 27 12.32 -8.75 -22.32
C THR A 27 11.86 -7.64 -23.27
N ALA A 28 12.11 -7.77 -24.58
CA ALA A 28 11.67 -6.78 -25.57
C ALA A 28 10.14 -6.67 -25.63
N LYS A 29 9.42 -7.80 -25.60
CA LYS A 29 7.95 -7.82 -25.52
C LYS A 29 7.45 -7.12 -24.26
N MET A 30 8.10 -7.33 -23.11
CA MET A 30 7.73 -6.64 -21.87
C MET A 30 7.96 -5.13 -21.95
N ALA A 31 9.06 -4.68 -22.57
CA ALA A 31 9.32 -3.26 -22.78
C ALA A 31 8.25 -2.59 -23.67
N VAL A 32 7.86 -3.27 -24.76
CA VAL A 32 6.76 -2.79 -25.63
C VAL A 32 5.42 -2.82 -24.91
N SER A 33 5.15 -3.83 -24.08
CA SER A 33 3.95 -3.85 -23.26
C SER A 33 3.95 -2.70 -22.25
N LEU A 34 5.07 -2.42 -21.57
CA LEU A 34 5.22 -1.32 -20.61
C LEU A 34 4.83 0.02 -21.22
N SER A 35 5.28 0.31 -22.45
CA SER A 35 4.94 1.58 -23.12
C SER A 35 3.43 1.73 -23.36
N LYS A 36 2.72 0.62 -23.60
CA LYS A 36 1.25 0.62 -23.76
C LYS A 36 0.49 0.83 -22.44
N ILE A 37 1.10 0.49 -21.30
CA ILE A 37 0.45 0.63 -19.98
C ILE A 37 0.75 1.98 -19.33
N ASN A 38 1.88 2.61 -19.65
CA ASN A 38 2.27 3.90 -19.08
C ASN A 38 1.15 4.97 -19.12
N PRO A 39 0.36 5.10 -20.21
CA PRO A 39 -0.78 6.01 -20.22
C PRO A 39 -1.82 5.73 -19.14
N PHE A 40 -2.07 4.46 -18.78
CA PHE A 40 -3.01 4.12 -17.72
C PHE A 40 -2.54 4.61 -16.35
N ARG A 41 -1.23 4.57 -16.09
CA ARG A 41 -0.65 5.14 -14.87
C ARG A 41 -0.83 6.66 -14.84
N ALA A 42 -0.53 7.35 -15.94
CA ALA A 42 -0.73 8.80 -16.04
C ALA A 42 -2.20 9.20 -15.82
N GLU A 43 -3.16 8.40 -16.30
CA GLU A 43 -4.57 8.63 -16.03
C GLU A 43 -4.95 8.45 -14.54
N LEU A 44 -4.31 7.52 -13.81
CA LEU A 44 -4.49 7.40 -12.36
C LEU A 44 -3.89 8.58 -11.60
N GLU A 45 -2.73 9.08 -12.03
CA GLU A 45 -2.10 10.28 -11.46
C GLU A 45 -2.97 11.52 -11.69
N TRP A 46 -3.56 11.66 -12.89
CA TRP A 46 -4.56 12.69 -13.17
C TRP A 46 -5.78 12.54 -12.27
N TYR A 47 -6.34 11.33 -12.13
CA TYR A 47 -7.50 11.08 -11.26
C TYR A 47 -7.21 11.47 -9.81
N LYS A 48 -6.01 11.14 -9.31
CA LYS A 48 -5.56 11.57 -7.99
C LYS A 48 -5.61 13.09 -7.86
N THR A 49 -4.99 13.82 -8.79
CA THR A 49 -4.99 15.29 -8.73
C THR A 49 -6.38 15.90 -8.87
N TYR A 50 -7.26 15.25 -9.63
CA TYR A 50 -8.66 15.66 -9.78
C TYR A 50 -9.42 15.53 -8.45
N CYS A 51 -9.28 14.41 -7.75
CA CYS A 51 -9.90 14.19 -6.44
C CYS A 51 -9.31 15.09 -5.36
N ASP A 52 -7.99 15.33 -5.38
CA ASP A 52 -7.31 16.21 -4.42
C ASP A 52 -7.80 17.67 -4.53
N ARG A 53 -8.29 18.09 -5.71
CA ARG A 53 -8.85 19.43 -5.97
C ARG A 53 -10.37 19.51 -5.80
N SER A 54 -11.03 18.39 -5.48
CA SER A 54 -12.48 18.36 -5.33
C SER A 54 -12.94 19.11 -4.09
N GLU A 55 -14.01 19.88 -4.21
CA GLU A 55 -14.69 20.55 -3.09
C GLU A 55 -15.19 19.56 -2.03
N ALA A 56 -15.40 18.29 -2.40
CA ALA A 56 -15.77 17.24 -1.45
C ALA A 56 -14.68 16.95 -0.41
N GLN A 57 -13.42 17.36 -0.65
CA GLN A 57 -12.26 17.17 0.25
C GLN A 57 -12.12 15.73 0.77
N LEU A 58 -12.35 14.77 -0.12
CA LEU A 58 -12.23 13.33 0.17
C LEU A 58 -10.82 12.79 -0.09
N GLY A 59 -10.15 13.33 -1.11
CA GLY A 59 -8.98 12.68 -1.66
C GLY A 59 -9.33 11.47 -2.54
N TYR A 60 -8.35 10.93 -3.25
CA TYR A 60 -8.60 9.94 -4.30
C TYR A 60 -9.01 8.56 -3.76
N TYR A 61 -8.50 8.14 -2.60
CA TYR A 61 -8.85 6.85 -2.00
C TYR A 61 -10.34 6.80 -1.65
N ASP A 62 -10.82 7.76 -0.86
CA ASP A 62 -12.22 7.85 -0.44
C ASP A 62 -13.15 8.10 -1.63
N SER A 63 -12.73 8.92 -2.59
CA SER A 63 -13.49 9.13 -3.84
C SER A 63 -13.70 7.82 -4.60
N PHE A 64 -12.63 7.01 -4.72
CA PHE A 64 -12.70 5.72 -5.40
C PHE A 64 -13.50 4.68 -4.60
N LYS A 65 -13.38 4.69 -3.26
CA LYS A 65 -14.11 3.79 -2.35
C LYS A 65 -15.62 4.02 -2.43
N ARG A 66 -16.06 5.28 -2.51
CA ARG A 66 -17.48 5.66 -2.64
C ARG A 66 -18.09 5.39 -4.03
N ARG A 67 -17.28 4.86 -4.96
CA ARG A 67 -17.55 4.57 -6.38
C ARG A 67 -18.95 4.98 -6.87
N GLY A 68 -19.01 6.03 -7.67
CA GLY A 68 -20.20 6.34 -8.47
C GLY A 68 -20.30 5.46 -9.73
N ALA A 69 -21.48 5.42 -10.34
CA ALA A 69 -21.71 4.77 -11.65
C ALA A 69 -21.12 5.59 -12.82
N SER A 70 -20.15 6.47 -12.56
CA SER A 70 -19.64 7.38 -13.58
C SER A 70 -18.72 6.64 -14.56
N LYS A 71 -18.76 7.07 -15.82
CA LYS A 71 -17.85 6.57 -16.87
C LYS A 71 -16.38 6.75 -16.47
N ARG A 72 -16.07 7.80 -15.71
CA ARG A 72 -14.72 8.08 -15.20
C ARG A 72 -14.29 7.03 -14.19
N ASP A 73 -15.11 6.75 -13.18
CA ASP A 73 -14.78 5.78 -12.12
C ASP A 73 -14.61 4.37 -12.70
N PHE A 74 -15.45 4.01 -13.69
CA PHE A 74 -15.28 2.77 -14.44
C PHE A 74 -13.93 2.72 -15.17
N LYS A 75 -13.57 3.80 -15.90
CA LYS A 75 -12.29 3.88 -16.62
C LYS A 75 -11.09 3.77 -15.67
N VAL A 76 -11.12 4.49 -14.55
CA VAL A 76 -10.06 4.44 -13.51
C VAL A 76 -9.91 3.03 -12.95
N ASN A 77 -11.02 2.34 -12.65
CA ASN A 77 -10.95 0.96 -12.21
C ASN A 77 -10.39 0.01 -13.29
N MET A 78 -10.81 0.17 -14.54
CA MET A 78 -10.28 -0.64 -15.64
C MET A 78 -8.78 -0.44 -15.83
N ASN A 79 -8.31 0.80 -15.73
CA ASN A 79 -6.89 1.12 -15.78
C ASN A 79 -6.14 0.45 -14.63
N ARG A 80 -6.67 0.53 -13.39
CA ARG A 80 -6.11 -0.14 -12.21
C ARG A 80 -5.97 -1.65 -12.42
N LEU A 81 -7.00 -2.29 -12.97
CA LEU A 81 -6.98 -3.73 -13.26
C LEU A 81 -5.95 -4.09 -14.35
N ARG A 82 -5.89 -3.32 -15.44
CA ARG A 82 -4.91 -3.52 -16.51
C ARG A 82 -3.46 -3.37 -16.02
N LEU A 83 -3.23 -2.38 -15.16
CA LEU A 83 -1.95 -2.21 -14.46
C LEU A 83 -1.61 -3.44 -13.61
N GLY A 84 -2.58 -3.93 -12.83
CA GLY A 84 -2.42 -5.15 -12.04
C GLY A 84 -2.00 -6.34 -12.89
N CYS A 85 -2.77 -6.66 -13.95
CA CYS A 85 -2.48 -7.79 -14.83
C CYS A 85 -1.09 -7.72 -15.47
N PHE A 86 -0.66 -6.55 -15.93
CA PHE A 86 0.67 -6.39 -16.51
C PHE A 86 1.78 -6.70 -15.50
N TRP A 87 1.65 -6.20 -14.28
CA TRP A 87 2.65 -6.43 -13.23
C TRP A 87 2.66 -7.90 -12.78
N ASP A 88 1.50 -8.53 -12.71
CA ASP A 88 1.39 -9.97 -12.43
C ASP A 88 2.10 -10.78 -13.54
N ASP A 89 1.86 -10.48 -14.82
CA ASP A 89 2.53 -11.12 -15.97
C ASP A 89 4.07 -10.94 -15.94
N LEU A 90 4.53 -9.73 -15.58
CA LEU A 90 5.96 -9.44 -15.46
C LEU A 90 6.60 -10.28 -14.35
N ILE A 91 5.98 -10.30 -13.17
CA ILE A 91 6.46 -11.06 -12.01
C ILE A 91 6.49 -12.56 -12.34
N ASP A 92 5.47 -13.07 -13.01
CA ASP A 92 5.38 -14.46 -13.45
C ASP A 92 6.54 -14.84 -14.38
N LYS A 93 6.87 -13.99 -15.35
CA LYS A 93 8.01 -14.20 -16.27
C LYS A 93 9.35 -14.11 -15.53
N LEU A 94 9.46 -13.21 -14.56
CA LEU A 94 10.64 -13.05 -13.72
C LEU A 94 10.89 -14.31 -12.87
N GLU A 95 9.88 -14.83 -12.18
CA GLU A 95 9.99 -16.04 -11.37
C GLU A 95 10.24 -17.32 -12.17
N LYS A 96 9.81 -17.34 -13.44
CA LYS A 96 10.07 -18.44 -14.38
C LYS A 96 11.43 -18.32 -15.07
N ASN A 97 12.28 -17.35 -14.69
CA ASN A 97 13.57 -17.04 -15.34
C ASN A 97 13.46 -16.87 -16.87
N GLN A 98 12.32 -16.34 -17.30
CA GLN A 98 11.98 -16.11 -18.72
C GLN A 98 12.41 -14.71 -19.21
N LEU A 99 12.99 -13.90 -18.34
CA LEU A 99 13.60 -12.60 -18.65
C LEU A 99 15.13 -12.71 -18.65
N ALA A 100 15.81 -11.77 -19.31
CA ALA A 100 17.28 -11.67 -19.28
C ALA A 100 17.81 -11.45 -17.83
N HIS A 101 19.08 -11.80 -17.58
CA HIS A 101 19.68 -11.85 -16.23
C HIS A 101 19.79 -10.48 -15.52
N ASP A 102 19.34 -9.40 -16.16
CA ASP A 102 19.36 -8.04 -15.60
C ASP A 102 18.12 -7.70 -14.76
N PHE A 103 17.21 -8.65 -14.54
CA PHE A 103 16.09 -8.50 -13.61
C PHE A 103 16.41 -9.22 -12.30
N HIS A 104 16.63 -8.45 -11.23
CA HIS A 104 17.06 -8.96 -9.93
C HIS A 104 16.25 -10.18 -9.44
N LYS A 105 17.00 -11.21 -9.04
CA LYS A 105 16.59 -12.54 -8.59
C LYS A 105 15.70 -12.50 -7.34
N MET A 106 14.57 -13.20 -7.38
CA MET A 106 13.70 -13.39 -6.20
C MET A 106 13.19 -14.83 -6.06
N SER A 107 13.13 -15.27 -4.81
CA SER A 107 12.53 -16.52 -4.35
C SER A 107 10.99 -16.45 -4.36
N LYS A 108 10.36 -17.54 -4.84
CA LYS A 108 8.91 -17.69 -4.97
C LYS A 108 8.20 -17.76 -3.61
N THR A 109 7.04 -17.12 -3.50
CA THR A 109 6.08 -17.39 -2.41
C THR A 109 4.67 -17.52 -2.99
N GLY A 110 3.94 -18.54 -2.50
CA GLY A 110 2.69 -19.07 -3.05
C GLY A 110 1.43 -18.26 -2.73
N MET A 111 0.35 -18.70 -3.39
CA MET A 111 -0.99 -18.11 -3.43
C MET A 111 -1.72 -18.16 -2.09
N HIS A 112 -2.63 -17.21 -1.86
CA HIS A 112 -3.76 -17.39 -0.95
C HIS A 112 -5.05 -16.89 -1.60
N ARG A 113 -6.03 -17.79 -1.71
CA ARG A 113 -7.45 -17.50 -1.94
C ARG A 113 -8.15 -17.52 -0.58
N GLU A 114 -9.15 -16.65 -0.46
CA GLU A 114 -10.05 -16.43 0.69
C GLU A 114 -9.32 -15.83 1.91
N LYS A 115 -9.81 -14.74 2.54
CA LYS A 115 -9.69 -14.39 3.99
C LYS A 115 -9.55 -12.89 4.34
N GLY A 116 -10.28 -12.51 5.39
CA GLY A 116 -9.82 -11.69 6.53
C GLY A 116 -9.28 -10.27 6.30
N HIS A 117 -8.57 -9.74 7.32
CA HIS A 117 -7.93 -8.43 7.31
C HIS A 117 -6.94 -8.28 6.14
N TYR A 118 -6.96 -7.12 5.46
CA TYR A 118 -6.24 -6.94 4.19
C TYR A 118 -4.73 -7.10 4.35
N VAL A 119 -4.15 -6.60 5.44
CA VAL A 119 -2.69 -6.66 5.64
C VAL A 119 -2.18 -8.10 5.76
N GLU A 120 -2.90 -8.93 6.52
CA GLU A 120 -2.49 -10.30 6.81
C GLU A 120 -2.84 -11.26 5.67
N HIS A 121 -4.01 -11.08 5.06
CA HIS A 121 -4.61 -12.10 4.20
C HIS A 121 -5.09 -11.59 2.84
N GLY A 122 -5.46 -10.33 2.72
CA GLY A 122 -5.98 -9.75 1.46
C GLY A 122 -4.92 -9.21 0.50
N ARG A 123 -3.68 -9.02 0.97
CA ARG A 123 -2.65 -8.34 0.18
C ARG A 123 -2.08 -9.21 -0.94
N GLU A 124 -2.31 -8.76 -2.18
CA GLU A 124 -1.84 -9.44 -3.38
C GLU A 124 -0.31 -9.59 -3.42
N LYS A 125 0.16 -10.72 -3.96
CA LYS A 125 1.57 -11.11 -4.03
C LYS A 125 2.46 -10.02 -4.64
N ARG A 126 1.99 -9.35 -5.68
CA ARG A 126 2.75 -8.29 -6.37
C ARG A 126 3.19 -7.16 -5.44
N PHE A 127 2.34 -6.77 -4.48
CA PHE A 127 2.67 -5.69 -3.55
C PHE A 127 3.71 -6.12 -2.52
N LYS A 128 3.65 -7.36 -2.03
CA LYS A 128 4.67 -7.93 -1.13
C LYS A 128 6.05 -7.99 -1.81
N ILE A 129 6.06 -8.31 -3.10
CA ILE A 129 7.25 -8.30 -3.94
C ILE A 129 7.83 -6.88 -4.06
N PHE A 130 6.98 -5.89 -4.37
CA PHE A 130 7.41 -4.50 -4.52
C PHE A 130 7.98 -3.92 -3.23
N ASP A 131 7.38 -4.23 -2.07
CA ASP A 131 7.92 -3.82 -0.78
C ASP A 131 9.31 -4.40 -0.54
N ARG A 132 9.51 -5.69 -0.85
CA ARG A 132 10.83 -6.33 -0.74
C ARG A 132 11.85 -5.66 -1.67
N TRP A 133 11.46 -5.33 -2.89
CA TRP A 133 12.31 -4.57 -3.82
C TRP A 133 12.60 -3.17 -3.33
N TRP A 134 11.65 -2.52 -2.66
CA TRP A 134 11.82 -1.20 -2.10
C TRP A 134 12.77 -1.22 -0.89
N GLY A 135 12.57 -2.14 0.06
CA GLY A 135 13.37 -2.25 1.28
C GLY A 135 14.80 -2.78 1.06
N ASN A 136 15.05 -3.53 -0.01
CA ASN A 136 16.40 -4.01 -0.34
C ASN A 136 17.29 -2.94 -1.01
N ARG A 137 16.78 -1.73 -1.25
CA ARG A 137 17.62 -0.64 -1.75
C ARG A 137 18.61 -0.25 -0.65
N LYS A 138 19.87 -0.05 -1.02
CA LYS A 138 20.86 0.54 -0.10
C LYS A 138 20.43 2.00 0.13
N VAL A 139 19.71 2.23 1.23
CA VAL A 139 19.32 3.56 1.64
C VAL A 139 20.58 4.28 2.15
N GLY A 140 20.94 5.39 1.53
CA GLY A 140 21.97 6.30 2.05
C GLY A 140 21.40 7.14 3.20
N ASP A 141 22.28 7.69 4.05
CA ASP A 141 21.93 8.44 5.26
C ASP A 141 20.97 9.65 5.03
N GLU A 142 20.76 10.08 3.77
CA GLU A 142 19.90 11.20 3.39
C GLU A 142 18.40 10.96 3.58
N GLU A 143 17.90 9.71 3.53
CA GLU A 143 16.48 9.39 3.72
C GLU A 143 16.03 9.50 5.19
N SER A 144 16.97 9.65 6.13
CA SER A 144 16.67 9.82 7.56
C SER A 144 16.19 11.23 7.93
N LYS A 145 16.38 12.23 7.05
CA LYS A 145 16.00 13.61 7.33
C LYS A 145 14.50 13.82 7.05
N PRO A 146 13.78 14.55 7.93
CA PRO A 146 12.36 14.82 7.73
C PRO A 146 12.12 15.56 6.42
N ARG A 147 11.10 15.15 5.67
CA ARG A 147 10.80 15.73 4.36
C ARG A 147 10.35 17.18 4.50
N SER A 148 10.74 18.01 3.53
CA SER A 148 10.27 19.40 3.47
C SER A 148 8.79 19.48 3.04
N LYS A 149 8.34 18.57 2.17
CA LYS A 149 6.97 18.49 1.65
C LYS A 149 6.38 17.09 1.81
N TYR A 150 5.05 17.01 1.88
CA TYR A 150 4.31 15.76 1.82
C TYR A 150 4.68 14.93 0.60
N ALA A 151 4.64 13.61 0.77
CA ALA A 151 4.90 12.68 -0.30
C ALA A 151 3.83 12.82 -1.39
N SER A 152 4.22 12.60 -2.65
CA SER A 152 3.24 12.57 -3.75
C SER A 152 2.29 11.38 -3.63
N LEU A 153 2.77 10.28 -3.05
CA LEU A 153 2.05 9.07 -2.67
C LEU A 153 2.46 8.68 -1.26
N THR A 154 1.52 8.19 -0.45
CA THR A 154 1.83 7.66 0.88
C THR A 154 2.83 6.52 0.76
N GLN A 155 3.95 6.63 1.49
CA GLN A 155 5.07 5.70 1.36
C GLN A 155 4.71 4.28 1.81
N ASP A 156 3.96 4.13 2.89
CA ASP A 156 3.37 2.84 3.26
C ASP A 156 2.12 2.56 2.41
N SER A 157 2.27 1.65 1.45
CA SER A 157 1.18 1.25 0.56
C SER A 157 0.00 0.54 1.27
N CYS A 158 0.17 0.09 2.51
CA CYS A 158 -0.87 -0.49 3.35
C CYS A 158 -1.51 0.52 4.31
N PHE A 159 -1.12 1.80 4.29
CA PHE A 159 -1.66 2.81 5.20
C PHE A 159 -3.19 2.81 5.26
N TRP A 160 -3.86 2.86 4.10
CA TRP A 160 -5.32 2.86 4.04
C TRP A 160 -5.96 1.58 4.57
N ALA A 161 -5.32 0.43 4.40
CA ALA A 161 -5.83 -0.81 4.99
C ALA A 161 -5.77 -0.77 6.53
N LYS A 162 -4.67 -0.24 7.08
CA LYS A 162 -4.53 -0.05 8.52
C LYS A 162 -5.56 0.95 9.07
N VAL A 163 -5.93 1.98 8.30
CA VAL A 163 -7.02 2.91 8.65
C VAL A 163 -8.34 2.16 8.80
N GLU A 164 -8.71 1.33 7.82
CA GLU A 164 -9.97 0.55 7.88
C GLU A 164 -9.95 -0.42 9.06
N GLU A 165 -8.83 -1.14 9.27
CA GLU A 165 -8.68 -2.03 10.43
C GLU A 165 -8.82 -1.27 11.76
N ALA A 166 -8.26 -0.06 11.87
CA ALA A 166 -8.38 0.76 13.07
C ALA A 166 -9.82 1.24 13.32
N ARG A 167 -10.59 1.54 12.27
CA ARG A 167 -12.02 1.89 12.40
C ARG A 167 -12.86 0.68 12.82
N ASP A 168 -12.58 -0.49 12.26
CA ASP A 168 -13.21 -1.74 12.69
C ASP A 168 -12.90 -2.03 14.17
N LEU A 169 -11.68 -1.76 14.64
CA LEU A 169 -11.33 -1.88 16.05
C LEU A 169 -12.16 -0.95 16.93
N ILE A 170 -12.38 0.31 16.54
CA ILE A 170 -13.27 1.25 17.27
C ILE A 170 -14.68 0.68 17.39
N PHE A 171 -15.22 0.15 16.29
CA PHE A 171 -16.56 -0.48 16.30
C PHE A 171 -16.61 -1.68 17.24
N ASN A 172 -15.57 -2.52 17.23
CA ASN A 172 -15.48 -3.72 18.06
C ASN A 172 -15.30 -3.40 19.55
N VAL A 173 -14.53 -2.36 19.91
CA VAL A 173 -14.34 -1.93 21.31
C VAL A 173 -15.67 -1.64 22.01
N THR A 174 -16.57 -0.94 21.32
CA THR A 174 -17.88 -0.55 21.85
C THR A 174 -18.77 -1.76 22.16
N ARG A 175 -18.52 -2.89 21.50
CA ARG A 175 -19.31 -4.12 21.60
C ARG A 175 -18.66 -5.21 22.44
N GLU A 176 -17.39 -5.04 22.81
CA GLU A 176 -16.63 -6.05 23.55
C GLU A 176 -17.01 -6.00 25.04
N PRO A 177 -17.64 -7.05 25.59
CA PRO A 177 -18.05 -7.07 26.99
C PRO A 177 -16.86 -7.31 27.94
N ASP A 178 -15.82 -8.01 27.49
CA ASP A 178 -14.68 -8.37 28.32
C ASP A 178 -13.70 -7.18 28.48
N PRO A 179 -13.43 -6.72 29.72
CA PRO A 179 -12.52 -5.59 29.94
C PRO A 179 -11.08 -5.83 29.46
N GLY A 180 -10.59 -7.07 29.55
CA GLY A 180 -9.23 -7.41 29.14
C GLY A 180 -9.05 -7.33 27.62
N ARG A 181 -9.98 -7.93 26.87
CA ARG A 181 -10.04 -7.83 25.40
C ARG A 181 -10.26 -6.39 24.96
N ARG A 182 -11.10 -5.63 25.66
CA ARG A 182 -11.30 -4.21 25.39
C ARG A 182 -10.00 -3.42 25.49
N LEU A 183 -9.20 -3.66 26.54
CA LEU A 183 -7.90 -3.01 26.71
C LEU A 183 -6.93 -3.36 25.58
N LEU A 184 -6.91 -4.63 25.14
CA LEU A 184 -6.08 -5.06 24.01
C LEU A 184 -6.47 -4.37 22.69
N LEU A 185 -7.77 -4.18 22.45
CA LEU A 185 -8.25 -3.46 21.26
C LEU A 185 -7.88 -1.98 21.34
N LEU A 186 -8.00 -1.34 22.51
CA LEU A 186 -7.60 0.05 22.73
C LEU A 186 -6.10 0.26 22.49
N ASP A 187 -5.25 -0.64 22.99
CA ASP A 187 -3.80 -0.62 22.74
C ASP A 187 -3.49 -0.70 21.24
N LYS A 188 -4.18 -1.58 20.49
CA LYS A 188 -4.02 -1.66 19.03
C LYS A 188 -4.39 -0.35 18.31
N ILE A 189 -5.50 0.29 18.72
CA ILE A 189 -5.92 1.57 18.14
C ILE A 189 -4.88 2.67 18.46
N GLN A 190 -4.39 2.71 19.70
CA GLN A 190 -3.38 3.68 20.12
C GLN A 190 -2.05 3.50 19.37
N ARG A 191 -1.61 2.25 19.14
CA ARG A 191 -0.42 1.96 18.32
C ARG A 191 -0.60 2.47 16.89
N PHE A 192 -1.78 2.28 16.31
CA PHE A 192 -2.07 2.82 14.98
C PHE A 192 -2.05 4.35 14.94
N GLU A 193 -2.63 5.02 15.95
CA GLU A 193 -2.57 6.49 16.07
C GLU A 193 -1.13 7.00 16.13
N GLN A 194 -0.29 6.40 16.98
CA GLN A 194 1.13 6.73 17.09
C GLN A 194 1.86 6.54 15.75
N TYR A 195 1.64 5.39 15.11
CA TYR A 195 2.18 5.10 13.78
C TYR A 195 1.79 6.16 12.74
N ALA A 196 0.52 6.53 12.68
CA ALA A 196 0.03 7.51 11.71
C ALA A 196 0.58 8.92 11.99
N ASN A 197 0.70 9.32 13.26
CA ASN A 197 1.30 10.60 13.64
C ASN A 197 2.75 10.70 13.20
N VAL A 198 3.57 9.65 13.44
CA VAL A 198 4.97 9.63 12.99
C VAL A 198 5.08 9.78 11.47
N MET A 199 4.25 9.08 10.70
CA MET A 199 4.24 9.24 9.24
C MET A 199 3.86 10.65 8.78
N ILE A 200 2.92 11.30 9.47
CA ILE A 200 2.49 12.67 9.16
C ILE A 200 3.59 13.67 9.50
N GLU A 201 4.21 13.55 10.66
CA GLU A 201 5.32 14.40 11.11
C GLU A 201 6.51 14.33 10.15
N ARG A 202 6.83 13.13 9.67
CA ARG A 202 7.87 12.90 8.65
C ARG A 202 7.43 13.28 7.23
N LYS A 203 6.15 13.64 7.06
CA LYS A 203 5.48 13.96 5.79
C LYS A 203 5.61 12.84 4.74
N GLU A 204 5.56 11.60 5.21
CA GLU A 204 5.61 10.37 4.40
C GLU A 204 4.23 10.00 3.83
N VAL A 205 3.17 10.64 4.32
CA VAL A 205 1.81 10.54 3.77
C VAL A 205 1.60 11.49 2.60
N ALA A 206 0.67 11.14 1.72
CA ALA A 206 0.13 12.04 0.73
C ALA A 206 -0.96 12.95 1.32
N VAL A 207 -1.20 14.07 0.63
CA VAL A 207 -2.11 15.14 1.10
C VAL A 207 -3.58 14.69 1.21
N ASP A 208 -3.97 13.63 0.52
CA ASP A 208 -5.31 13.05 0.59
C ASP A 208 -5.60 12.45 1.97
N VAL A 209 -4.58 11.95 2.68
CA VAL A 209 -4.72 11.50 4.08
C VAL A 209 -5.23 12.64 4.97
N LEU A 210 -4.80 13.87 4.69
CA LEU A 210 -5.15 15.07 5.46
C LEU A 210 -6.42 15.77 4.97
N ALA A 211 -7.05 15.26 3.91
CA ALA A 211 -8.26 15.86 3.38
C ALA A 211 -9.39 15.82 4.42
N LYS A 212 -10.15 16.91 4.57
CA LYS A 212 -11.11 17.11 5.67
C LYS A 212 -12.06 15.92 5.86
N ASN A 213 -12.55 15.35 4.77
CA ASN A 213 -13.54 14.28 4.78
C ASN A 213 -12.93 12.89 4.47
N SER A 214 -11.61 12.73 4.62
CA SER A 214 -10.93 11.46 4.41
C SER A 214 -11.31 10.42 5.47
N SER A 215 -11.22 9.13 5.12
CA SER A 215 -11.45 8.05 6.09
C SER A 215 -10.48 8.10 7.28
N TYR A 216 -9.28 8.68 7.11
CA TYR A 216 -8.35 8.89 8.21
C TYR A 216 -8.81 9.99 9.17
N ASN A 217 -9.31 11.12 8.66
CA ASN A 217 -9.85 12.17 9.54
C ASN A 217 -11.12 11.71 10.25
N LEU A 218 -11.98 10.93 9.59
CA LEU A 218 -13.12 10.27 10.24
C LEU A 218 -12.66 9.35 11.37
N PHE A 219 -11.66 8.51 11.14
CA PHE A 219 -11.05 7.69 12.20
C PHE A 219 -10.58 8.55 13.38
N ARG A 220 -9.90 9.68 13.14
CA ARG A 220 -9.41 10.56 14.21
C ARG A 220 -10.55 11.14 15.05
N GLU A 221 -11.64 11.52 14.42
CA GLU A 221 -12.83 12.05 15.11
C GLU A 221 -13.53 10.96 15.93
N GLU A 222 -13.74 9.77 15.34
CA GLU A 222 -14.29 8.59 16.01
C GLU A 222 -13.44 8.20 17.22
N TRP A 223 -12.11 8.17 17.06
CA TRP A 223 -11.17 7.83 18.12
C TRP A 223 -11.18 8.87 19.24
N ARG A 224 -11.21 10.16 18.88
CA ARG A 224 -11.32 11.26 19.86
C ARG A 224 -12.61 11.16 20.67
N CYS A 225 -13.73 10.85 20.01
CA CYS A 225 -15.01 10.65 20.68
C CYS A 225 -14.93 9.49 21.69
N LEU A 226 -14.37 8.35 21.27
CA LEU A 226 -14.20 7.18 22.13
C LEU A 226 -13.29 7.47 23.32
N LYS A 227 -12.18 8.20 23.13
CA LYS A 227 -11.32 8.64 24.25
C LYS A 227 -12.06 9.50 25.27
N SER A 228 -12.90 10.43 24.81
CA SER A 228 -13.73 11.27 25.70
C SER A 228 -14.73 10.44 26.49
N GLN A 229 -15.40 9.48 25.85
CA GLN A 229 -16.37 8.60 26.51
C GLN A 229 -15.72 7.72 27.58
N LEU A 230 -14.50 7.25 27.32
CA LEU A 230 -13.72 6.42 28.24
C LEU A 230 -12.92 7.22 29.27
N GLN A 231 -13.06 8.55 29.30
CA GLN A 231 -12.27 9.46 30.15
C GLN A 231 -10.75 9.30 30.01
N LEU A 232 -10.28 8.82 28.85
CA LEU A 232 -8.86 8.61 28.56
C LEU A 232 -8.12 9.90 28.16
N LEU A 233 -8.82 11.05 28.11
CA LEU A 233 -8.24 12.36 27.89
C LEU A 233 -7.93 13.05 29.22
N PRO A 234 -6.78 13.72 29.37
CA PRO A 234 -6.56 14.61 30.51
C PRO A 234 -7.67 15.66 30.56
N SER A 235 -8.35 15.78 31.70
CA SER A 235 -9.35 16.80 31.96
C SER A 235 -8.74 18.19 31.76
N GLN A 236 -9.09 18.88 30.67
CA GLN A 236 -8.57 20.22 30.34
C GLN A 236 -9.20 21.37 31.13
N PHE A 237 -9.80 21.10 32.29
CA PHE A 237 -10.34 22.16 33.15
C PHE A 237 -9.73 22.05 34.55
N PRO A 238 -8.87 23.00 34.96
CA PRO A 238 -8.66 23.25 36.38
C PRO A 238 -10.00 23.75 36.94
N GLY A 239 -10.61 22.96 37.82
CA GLY A 239 -11.74 23.42 38.61
C GLY A 239 -11.29 24.61 39.45
N PHE A 240 -11.75 25.81 39.10
CA PHE A 240 -11.70 26.94 40.01
C PHE A 240 -12.59 26.58 41.20
N GLN A 241 -11.94 26.28 42.33
CA GLN A 241 -12.63 26.16 43.61
C GLN A 241 -13.15 27.54 43.99
N ASP A 242 -14.47 27.57 44.19
CA ASP A 242 -15.22 28.67 44.75
C ASP A 242 -14.68 28.99 46.15
N GLY A 243 -14.12 30.19 46.30
CA GLY A 243 -13.60 30.70 47.56
C GLY A 243 -14.54 31.76 48.11
N MET A 244 -15.67 31.32 48.66
CA MET A 244 -16.41 32.12 49.64
C MET A 244 -15.53 32.29 50.89
N VAL A 245 -15.07 33.51 51.16
CA VAL A 245 -14.72 33.94 52.51
C VAL A 245 -15.38 35.30 52.73
N GLN A 246 -16.09 35.36 53.86
CA GLN A 246 -16.93 36.43 54.38
C GLN A 246 -16.18 37.75 54.59
#